data_AF-A0A7S4PEJ3-F1
#
_entry.id   AF-A0A7S4PEJ3-F1
#
_cell.length_a   1.000
_cell.length_b   1.000
_cell.length_c   1.000
_cell.angle_alpha   90.00
_cell.angle_beta   90.00
_cell.angle_gamma   90.00
#
_symmetry.space_group_name_H-M   'P 1'
#
loop_
_entity.id
_entity.type
_entity.pdbx_description
1 polymer ?
#
loop_
_entity_poly.entity_id
_entity_poly.type
_entity_poly.pdbx_seq_one_letter_code
_entity_poly.pdbx_strand_id
1 'polypeptide(L)'
;MQAQNMNLPVLHGEVQEYQKDEVEDAEKFYSARFSRNFLVAFGFLQSVSCSGIIIGYTAISDALKSIGEYSDLCSSGVTGCSSQALRFSLFYIIGSSCLFGSFIINGSILDNFGPKFSTCLGLLVSGTGFVLLAVSQSNGFDAFAPAFGMIGAGGPGVHLSL
;
A
#
# COMPACT_ATOMS: atom_id res chain seq x y z
N MET A 1 18.39 -69.27 -19.87
CA MET A 1 16.94 -69.18 -19.62
C MET A 1 16.74 -68.65 -18.21
N GLN A 2 16.28 -67.40 -18.07
CA GLN A 2 15.32 -66.96 -17.05
C GLN A 2 15.09 -65.47 -17.30
N ALA A 3 14.15 -65.20 -18.21
CA ALA A 3 13.52 -63.89 -18.31
C ALA A 3 12.80 -63.66 -16.97
N GLN A 4 13.29 -62.72 -16.18
CA GLN A 4 12.63 -62.27 -14.97
C GLN A 4 11.29 -61.66 -15.38
N ASN A 5 10.21 -62.41 -15.17
CA ASN A 5 8.84 -61.92 -15.05
C ASN A 5 8.76 -61.01 -13.81
N MET A 6 9.39 -59.84 -13.88
CA MET A 6 9.30 -58.82 -12.85
C MET A 6 8.02 -58.02 -13.11
N ASN A 7 6.96 -58.41 -12.38
CA ASN A 7 5.70 -57.71 -12.17
C ASN A 7 5.48 -56.39 -12.95
N LEU A 8 5.00 -56.48 -14.20
CA LEU A 8 4.45 -55.33 -14.93
C LEU A 8 3.42 -54.50 -14.14
N PRO A 9 2.51 -55.06 -13.32
CA PRO A 9 1.56 -54.22 -12.57
C PRO A 9 2.20 -53.42 -11.43
N VAL A 10 3.34 -53.86 -10.88
CA VAL A 10 4.05 -53.14 -9.80
C VAL A 10 4.82 -51.95 -10.38
N LEU A 11 5.47 -52.12 -11.54
CA LEU A 11 6.12 -51.02 -12.24
C LEU A 11 5.12 -49.94 -12.67
N HIS A 12 3.92 -50.34 -13.09
CA HIS A 12 2.89 -49.37 -13.49
C HIS A 12 2.34 -48.60 -12.29
N GLY A 13 2.23 -49.21 -11.11
CA GLY A 13 1.84 -48.53 -9.87
C GLY A 13 2.88 -47.51 -9.38
N GLU A 14 4.16 -47.89 -9.36
CA GLU A 14 5.26 -47.01 -8.93
C GLU A 14 5.44 -45.81 -9.88
N VAL A 15 5.28 -46.03 -11.20
CA VAL A 15 5.35 -44.94 -12.19
C VAL A 15 4.15 -43.98 -12.09
N GLN A 16 2.97 -44.49 -11.73
CA GLN A 16 1.78 -43.64 -11.53
C GLN A 16 1.87 -42.83 -10.24
N GLU A 17 2.40 -43.40 -9.15
CA GLU A 17 2.63 -42.69 -7.89
C GLU A 17 3.69 -41.59 -8.06
N TYR A 18 4.81 -41.91 -8.74
CA TYR A 18 5.87 -40.95 -9.07
C TYR A 18 5.37 -39.79 -9.95
N GLN A 19 4.57 -40.07 -10.99
CA GLN A 19 3.96 -39.01 -11.82
C GLN A 19 2.99 -38.13 -11.04
N LYS A 20 2.29 -38.69 -10.04
CA LYS A 20 1.30 -37.96 -9.25
C LYS A 20 1.98 -36.96 -8.31
N ASP A 21 3.07 -37.37 -7.68
CA ASP A 21 3.88 -36.51 -6.82
C ASP A 21 4.51 -35.36 -7.61
N GLU A 22 5.03 -35.62 -8.82
CA GLU A 22 5.65 -34.59 -9.67
C GLU A 22 4.64 -33.53 -10.15
N VAL A 23 3.40 -33.94 -10.46
CA VAL A 23 2.31 -33.03 -10.86
C VAL A 23 1.79 -32.22 -9.66
N GLU A 24 1.66 -32.83 -8.47
CA GLU A 24 1.23 -32.14 -7.25
C GLU A 24 2.26 -31.08 -6.80
N ASP A 25 3.55 -31.38 -6.92
CA ASP A 25 4.62 -30.44 -6.63
C ASP A 25 4.70 -29.30 -7.65
N ALA A 26 4.46 -29.59 -8.94
CA ALA A 26 4.37 -28.58 -9.98
C ALA A 26 3.15 -27.66 -9.79
N GLU A 27 1.99 -28.20 -9.41
CA GLU A 27 0.78 -27.43 -9.12
C GLU A 27 0.96 -26.55 -7.88
N LYS A 28 1.56 -27.07 -6.80
CA LYS A 28 1.94 -26.28 -5.61
C LYS A 28 2.93 -25.18 -5.97
N PHE A 29 3.93 -25.47 -6.80
CA PHE A 29 4.91 -24.48 -7.25
C PHE A 29 4.27 -23.38 -8.12
N TYR A 30 3.35 -23.74 -9.01
CA TYR A 30 2.64 -22.80 -9.88
C TYR A 30 1.62 -21.96 -9.11
N SER A 31 0.86 -22.58 -8.21
CA SER A 31 -0.08 -21.91 -7.30
C SER A 31 0.65 -20.95 -6.34
N ALA A 32 1.78 -21.38 -5.77
CA ALA A 32 2.63 -20.52 -4.95
C ALA A 32 3.23 -19.36 -5.75
N ARG A 33 3.60 -19.57 -7.02
CA ARG A 33 4.14 -18.51 -7.90
C ARG A 33 3.06 -17.52 -8.35
N PHE A 34 1.86 -17.99 -8.64
CA PHE A 34 0.71 -17.15 -8.99
C PHE A 34 0.29 -16.29 -7.79
N SER A 35 0.15 -16.90 -6.60
CA SER A 35 -0.16 -16.19 -5.37
C SER A 35 0.92 -15.15 -5.02
N ARG A 36 2.20 -15.47 -5.27
CA ARG A 36 3.31 -14.54 -5.02
C ARG A 36 3.26 -13.32 -5.93
N ASN A 37 3.03 -13.51 -7.22
CA ASN A 37 2.96 -12.38 -8.16
C ASN A 37 1.79 -11.45 -7.84
N PHE A 38 0.64 -12.01 -7.45
CA PHE A 38 -0.51 -11.21 -7.02
C PHE A 38 -0.20 -10.41 -5.75
N LEU A 39 0.48 -11.02 -4.76
CA LEU A 39 0.86 -10.35 -3.53
C LEU A 39 1.82 -9.17 -3.78
N VAL A 40 2.79 -9.35 -4.67
CA VAL A 40 3.73 -8.30 -5.07
C VAL A 40 3.00 -7.17 -5.82
N ALA A 41 2.11 -7.50 -6.76
CA ALA A 41 1.31 -6.50 -7.47
C ALA A 41 0.41 -5.70 -6.52
N PHE A 42 -0.22 -6.37 -5.56
CA PHE A 42 -1.05 -5.72 -4.54
C PHE A 42 -0.22 -4.81 -3.63
N GLY A 43 0.95 -5.27 -3.17
CA GLY A 43 1.86 -4.45 -2.36
C GLY A 43 2.39 -3.23 -3.12
N PHE A 44 2.68 -3.38 -4.42
CA PHE A 44 3.07 -2.25 -5.28
C PHE A 44 1.93 -1.23 -5.42
N LEU A 45 0.71 -1.68 -5.72
CA LEU A 45 -0.47 -0.82 -5.79
C LEU A 45 -0.68 -0.07 -4.46
N GLN A 46 -0.59 -0.78 -3.34
CA GLN A 46 -0.74 -0.21 -2.01
C GLN A 46 0.33 0.85 -1.72
N SER A 47 1.58 0.59 -2.09
CA SER A 47 2.69 1.54 -1.99
C SER A 47 2.43 2.81 -2.80
N VAL A 48 2.02 2.67 -4.07
CA VAL A 48 1.71 3.79 -4.95
C VAL A 48 0.50 4.58 -4.40
N SER A 49 -0.53 3.91 -3.89
CA SER A 49 -1.69 4.59 -3.31
C SER A 49 -1.34 5.39 -2.05
N CYS A 50 -0.53 4.83 -1.14
CA CYS A 50 -0.18 5.51 0.11
C CYS A 50 0.85 6.62 -0.09
N SER A 51 1.97 6.32 -0.74
CA SER A 51 3.07 7.29 -0.91
C SER A 51 2.87 8.22 -2.10
N GLY A 52 2.17 7.77 -3.15
CA GLY A 52 1.91 8.57 -4.34
C GLY A 52 1.05 9.80 -4.08
N ILE A 53 0.18 9.77 -3.07
CA ILE A 53 -0.65 10.93 -2.69
C ILE A 53 0.21 12.06 -2.08
N ILE A 54 1.20 11.71 -1.26
CA ILE A 54 2.10 12.71 -0.66
C ILE A 54 3.10 13.22 -1.71
N ILE A 55 3.74 12.33 -2.48
CA ILE A 55 4.74 12.69 -3.48
C ILE A 55 4.11 13.41 -4.68
N GLY A 56 2.90 13.01 -5.09
CA GLY A 56 2.10 13.60 -6.15
C GLY A 56 1.21 14.77 -5.71
N TYR A 57 1.51 15.38 -4.55
CA TYR A 57 0.67 16.41 -3.94
C TYR A 57 0.37 17.60 -4.87
N THR A 58 1.25 17.93 -5.83
CA THR A 58 1.01 19.04 -6.77
C THR A 58 -0.29 18.86 -7.55
N ALA A 59 -0.52 17.66 -8.10
CA ALA A 59 -1.74 17.32 -8.81
C ALA A 59 -2.97 17.37 -7.90
N ILE A 60 -2.84 16.91 -6.66
CA ILE A 60 -3.91 16.96 -5.67
C ILE A 60 -4.24 18.41 -5.32
N SER A 61 -3.23 19.24 -5.07
CA SER A 61 -3.43 20.66 -4.75
C SER A 61 -4.14 21.40 -5.87
N ASP A 62 -3.87 21.07 -7.13
CA ASP A 62 -4.54 21.67 -8.28
C ASP A 62 -5.99 21.18 -8.43
N ALA A 63 -6.24 19.90 -8.13
CA ALA A 63 -7.60 19.37 -8.07
C ALA A 63 -8.43 19.99 -6.94
N LEU A 64 -7.87 20.19 -5.74
CA LEU A 64 -8.59 20.87 -4.65
C LEU A 64 -8.87 22.34 -4.97
N LYS A 65 -7.93 23.04 -5.61
CA LYS A 65 -8.16 24.41 -6.07
C LYS A 65 -9.30 24.48 -7.08
N SER A 66 -9.43 23.50 -7.98
CA SER A 66 -10.50 23.50 -8.99
C SER A 66 -11.89 23.23 -8.42
N ILE A 67 -11.97 22.50 -7.31
CA ILE A 67 -13.20 22.28 -6.54
C ILE A 67 -13.57 23.51 -5.69
N GLY A 68 -12.64 24.46 -5.51
CA GLY A 68 -12.86 25.68 -4.76
C GLY A 68 -12.54 25.57 -3.26
N GLU A 69 -11.88 24.48 -2.83
CA GLU A 69 -11.51 24.32 -1.42
C GLU A 69 -10.58 25.45 -0.97
N TYR A 70 -10.94 26.12 0.13
CA TYR A 70 -10.24 27.30 0.63
C TYR A 70 -10.24 28.52 -0.32
N SER A 71 -11.22 28.64 -1.22
CA SER A 71 -11.40 29.86 -2.02
C SER A 71 -11.66 31.11 -1.15
N ASP A 72 -12.16 30.92 0.07
CA ASP A 72 -12.43 31.99 1.04
C ASP A 72 -11.16 32.71 1.52
N LEU A 73 -9.99 32.07 1.41
CA LEU A 73 -8.70 32.69 1.75
C LEU A 73 -8.25 33.70 0.70
N CYS A 74 -8.91 33.74 -0.46
CA CYS A 74 -8.58 34.62 -1.56
C CYS A 74 -9.54 35.80 -1.61
N SER A 75 -9.00 37.03 -1.62
CA SER A 75 -9.82 38.21 -1.90
C SER A 75 -10.52 38.06 -3.24
N SER A 76 -11.83 38.28 -3.25
CA SER A 76 -12.71 38.20 -4.43
C SER A 76 -13.08 36.78 -4.92
N GLY A 77 -12.88 35.74 -4.09
CA GLY A 77 -13.34 34.37 -4.42
C GLY A 77 -12.61 33.73 -5.60
N VAL A 78 -11.45 34.26 -5.97
CA VAL A 78 -10.61 33.75 -7.06
C VAL A 78 -9.81 32.54 -6.57
N THR A 79 -9.82 31.43 -7.30
CA THR A 79 -9.00 30.26 -7.00
C THR A 79 -7.53 30.49 -7.42
N GLY A 80 -6.58 29.99 -6.64
CA GLY A 80 -5.15 30.03 -6.95
C GLY A 80 -4.37 31.21 -6.35
N CYS A 81 -4.89 31.87 -5.31
CA CYS A 81 -4.14 32.94 -4.65
C CYS A 81 -2.96 32.42 -3.80
N SER A 82 -2.03 33.31 -3.47
CA SER A 82 -0.85 32.98 -2.66
C SER A 82 -1.21 32.40 -1.28
N SER A 83 -2.24 32.94 -0.61
CA SER A 83 -2.71 32.44 0.69
C SER A 83 -3.21 31.00 0.64
N GLN A 84 -3.91 30.64 -0.43
CA GLN A 84 -4.42 29.29 -0.65
C GLN A 84 -3.27 28.31 -0.96
N ALA A 85 -2.33 28.70 -1.83
CA ALA A 85 -1.14 27.91 -2.12
C ALA A 85 -0.25 27.68 -0.88
N LEU A 86 -0.17 28.67 0.01
CA LEU A 86 0.55 28.55 1.28
C LEU A 86 -0.09 27.51 2.20
N ARG A 87 -1.44 27.47 2.30
CA ARG A 87 -2.12 26.46 3.13
C ARG A 87 -1.94 25.05 2.60
N PHE A 88 -2.12 24.82 1.32
CA PHE A 88 -1.88 23.50 0.78
C PHE A 88 -0.41 23.07 0.96
N SER A 89 0.55 23.99 0.80
CA SER A 89 1.99 23.71 1.05
C SER A 89 2.26 23.29 2.49
N LEU A 90 1.54 23.84 3.46
CA LEU A 90 1.66 23.40 4.86
C LEU A 90 1.18 21.96 5.04
N PHE A 91 0.08 21.56 4.40
CA PHE A 91 -0.39 20.17 4.47
C PHE A 91 0.63 19.19 3.89
N TYR A 92 1.25 19.57 2.76
CA TYR A 92 2.35 18.80 2.18
C TYR A 92 3.54 18.68 3.13
N ILE A 93 3.96 19.78 3.77
CA ILE A 93 5.08 19.75 4.73
C ILE A 93 4.74 18.86 5.93
N ILE A 94 3.52 18.95 6.46
CA ILE A 94 3.06 18.09 7.57
C ILE A 94 3.10 16.62 7.15
N GLY A 95 2.47 16.28 6.03
CA GLY A 95 2.41 14.91 5.53
C GLY A 95 3.79 14.32 5.21
N SER A 96 4.64 15.08 4.53
CA SER A 96 6.02 14.66 4.22
C SER A 96 6.89 14.53 5.47
N SER A 97 6.75 15.43 6.46
CA SER A 97 7.49 15.32 7.73
C SER A 97 7.05 14.09 8.52
N CYS A 98 5.74 13.81 8.56
CA CYS A 98 5.21 12.58 9.16
C CYS A 98 5.72 11.33 8.43
N LEU A 99 5.80 11.35 7.09
CA LEU A 99 6.33 10.25 6.29
C LEU A 99 7.79 9.94 6.65
N PHE A 100 8.66 10.94 6.65
CA PHE A 100 10.06 10.75 6.98
C PHE A 100 10.27 10.35 8.44
N GLY A 101 9.57 11.00 9.37
CA GLY A 101 9.62 10.66 10.79
C GLY A 101 9.12 9.23 11.07
N SER A 102 8.14 8.78 10.30
CA SER A 102 7.54 7.46 10.47
C SER A 102 8.43 6.33 9.97
N PHE A 103 9.47 6.59 9.16
CA PHE A 103 10.46 5.55 8.86
C PHE A 103 11.19 5.06 10.11
N ILE A 104 11.55 5.97 11.02
CA ILE A 104 12.22 5.62 12.28
C ILE A 104 11.28 4.81 13.17
N ILE A 105 10.03 5.26 13.29
CA ILE A 105 9.02 4.62 14.14
C ILE A 105 8.64 3.25 13.60
N ASN A 106 8.32 3.15 12.30
CA ASN A 106 7.96 1.88 11.67
C ASN A 106 9.14 0.91 11.64
N GLY A 107 10.37 1.38 11.53
CA GLY A 107 11.58 0.55 11.68
C GLY A 107 11.63 -0.11 13.06
N SER A 108 11.44 0.66 14.14
CA SER A 108 11.42 0.09 15.49
C SER A 108 10.25 -0.89 15.71
N ILE A 109 9.07 -0.61 15.16
CA ILE A 109 7.91 -1.52 15.24
C ILE A 109 8.19 -2.81 14.47
N LEU A 110 8.80 -2.73 13.29
CA LEU A 110 9.18 -3.88 12.48
C LEU A 110 10.13 -4.80 13.23
N ASP A 111 11.13 -4.23 13.90
CA ASP A 111 12.15 -4.98 14.62
C ASP A 111 11.59 -5.71 15.86
N ASN A 112 10.57 -5.15 16.53
CA ASN A 112 10.01 -5.72 17.76
C ASN A 112 8.79 -6.63 17.54
N PHE A 113 7.90 -6.28 16.61
CA PHE A 113 6.61 -6.98 16.39
C PHE A 113 6.54 -7.73 15.07
N GLY A 114 7.55 -7.58 14.22
CA GLY A 114 7.64 -8.22 12.93
C GLY A 114 6.80 -7.55 11.82
N PRO A 115 7.00 -8.00 10.57
CA PRO A 115 6.45 -7.36 9.37
C PRO A 115 4.93 -7.38 9.28
N LYS A 116 4.28 -8.48 9.71
CA LYS A 116 2.82 -8.62 9.59
C LYS A 116 2.06 -7.57 10.42
N PHE A 117 2.54 -7.30 11.63
CA PHE A 117 1.91 -6.34 12.53
C PHE A 117 2.13 -4.90 12.05
N SER A 118 3.36 -4.58 11.63
CA SER A 118 3.72 -3.28 11.08
C SER A 118 2.85 -2.90 9.87
N THR A 119 2.65 -3.84 8.94
CA THR A 119 1.81 -3.60 7.76
C THR A 119 0.33 -3.42 8.11
N CYS A 120 -0.21 -4.21 9.04
CA CYS A 120 -1.60 -4.05 9.49
C CYS A 120 -1.84 -2.69 10.13
N LEU A 121 -0.92 -2.25 11.00
CA LEU A 121 -1.01 -0.95 11.65
C LEU A 121 -0.91 0.20 10.62
N GLY A 122 0.05 0.13 9.70
CA GLY A 122 0.21 1.11 8.63
C GLY A 122 -1.03 1.22 7.75
N LEU A 123 -1.66 0.09 7.42
CA LEU A 123 -2.91 0.04 6.65
C LEU A 123 -4.07 0.70 7.37
N LEU A 124 -4.26 0.42 8.66
CA LEU A 124 -5.33 1.03 9.45
C LEU A 124 -5.16 2.55 9.52
N VAL A 125 -3.93 3.02 9.79
CA VAL A 125 -3.63 4.45 9.87
C VAL A 125 -3.83 5.13 8.52
N SER A 126 -3.27 4.59 7.43
CA SER A 126 -3.46 5.14 6.08
C SER A 126 -4.94 5.11 5.66
N GLY A 127 -5.65 4.02 5.96
CA GLY A 127 -7.08 3.89 5.69
C GLY A 127 -7.91 4.95 6.39
N THR A 128 -7.65 5.20 7.67
CA THR A 128 -8.31 6.30 8.40
C THR A 128 -7.97 7.67 7.81
N GLY A 129 -6.73 7.86 7.35
CA GLY A 129 -6.31 9.09 6.68
C GLY A 129 -7.05 9.33 5.36
N PHE A 130 -7.27 8.30 4.55
CA PHE A 130 -8.08 8.42 3.32
C PHE A 130 -9.55 8.73 3.59
N VAL A 131 -10.13 8.12 4.63
CA VAL A 131 -11.50 8.42 5.03
C VAL A 131 -11.62 9.87 5.52
N LEU A 132 -10.65 10.35 6.31
CA LEU A 132 -10.60 11.75 6.74
C LEU A 132 -10.46 12.70 5.54
N LEU A 133 -9.61 12.37 4.56
CA LEU A 133 -9.42 13.17 3.36
C LEU A 133 -10.69 13.22 2.49
N ALA A 134 -11.46 12.15 2.45
CA ALA A 134 -12.70 12.08 1.68
C ALA A 134 -13.84 12.89 2.32
N VAL A 135 -13.85 13.01 3.65
CA VAL A 135 -14.88 13.73 4.41
C VAL A 135 -14.50 15.19 4.66
N SER A 136 -13.22 15.56 4.52
CA SER A 136 -12.74 16.93 4.79
C SER A 136 -13.31 17.94 3.81
N GLN A 137 -13.75 19.08 4.35
CA GLN A 137 -14.31 20.21 3.60
C GLN A 137 -13.84 21.51 4.23
N SER A 138 -13.44 22.50 3.43
CA SER A 138 -12.90 23.77 3.92
C SER A 138 -13.91 24.58 4.73
N ASN A 139 -15.22 24.43 4.43
CA ASN A 139 -16.29 25.22 5.02
C ASN A 139 -16.97 24.55 6.24
N GLY A 140 -16.39 23.47 6.76
CA GLY A 140 -16.96 22.70 7.86
C GLY A 140 -15.88 21.99 8.68
N PHE A 141 -15.64 20.72 8.35
CA PHE A 141 -14.64 19.90 9.04
C PHE A 141 -13.30 19.92 8.29
N ASP A 142 -12.41 20.83 8.71
CA ASP A 142 -11.03 20.89 8.19
C ASP A 142 -10.18 19.76 8.81
N ALA A 143 -10.21 18.61 8.14
CA ALA A 143 -9.35 17.47 8.45
C ALA A 143 -8.26 17.24 7.40
N PHE A 144 -7.98 18.20 6.52
CA PHE A 144 -6.94 18.02 5.49
C PHE A 144 -5.55 17.84 6.12
N ALA A 145 -5.19 18.67 7.10
CA ALA A 145 -3.92 18.55 7.80
C ALA A 145 -3.73 17.19 8.52
N PRO A 146 -4.65 16.73 9.41
CA PRO A 146 -4.52 15.42 10.03
C PRO A 146 -4.63 14.27 9.04
N ALA A 147 -5.44 14.39 7.97
CA ALA A 147 -5.51 13.37 6.92
C ALA A 147 -4.15 13.14 6.25
N PHE A 148 -3.51 14.21 5.77
CA PHE A 148 -2.18 14.14 5.15
C PHE A 148 -1.12 13.65 6.14
N GLY A 149 -1.21 14.03 7.42
CA GLY A 149 -0.35 13.51 8.48
C GLY A 149 -0.50 12.00 8.69
N MET A 150 -1.73 11.50 8.77
CA MET A 150 -2.00 10.06 8.96
C MET A 150 -1.61 9.24 7.72
N ILE A 151 -1.91 9.72 6.51
CA ILE A 151 -1.48 9.08 5.26
C ILE A 151 0.05 9.01 5.18
N GLY A 152 0.72 10.12 5.51
CA GLY A 152 2.18 10.17 5.59
C GLY A 152 2.74 9.18 6.61
N ALA A 153 2.14 9.12 7.81
CA ALA A 153 2.63 8.25 8.88
C ALA A 153 2.41 6.75 8.64
N GLY A 154 1.30 6.37 8.00
CA GLY A 154 0.96 4.97 7.73
C GLY A 154 1.69 4.36 6.53
N GLY A 155 2.08 5.17 5.54
CA GLY A 155 2.72 4.72 4.29
C GLY A 155 3.99 3.85 4.46
N PRO A 156 4.93 4.18 5.36
CA PRO A 156 6.18 3.42 5.54
C PRO A 156 6.01 1.97 5.99
N GLY A 157 5.02 1.66 6.82
CA GLY A 157 4.78 0.29 7.34
C GLY A 157 4.41 -0.72 6.24
N VAL A 158 3.99 -0.22 5.08
CA VAL A 158 3.70 -1.02 3.89
C VAL A 158 4.99 -1.36 3.13
N HIS A 159 5.88 -0.37 2.96
CA HIS A 159 7.10 -0.50 2.16
C HIS A 159 8.08 -1.53 2.70
N LEU A 160 8.14 -1.72 4.02
CA LEU A 160 9.13 -2.58 4.66
C LEU A 160 8.77 -4.08 4.64
N SER A 161 7.56 -4.43 4.17
CA SER A 161 7.08 -5.82 4.13
C SER A 161 7.29 -6.54 2.80
N LEU A 162 7.75 -5.80 1.78
CA LEU A 162 7.97 -6.30 0.42
C LEU A 162 9.41 -6.79 0.22
#